data_AF-A0A1R0LI57-F1
#
_entry.id   AF-A0A1R0LI57-F1
#
_cell.length_a   1.000
_cell.length_b   1.000
_cell.length_c   1.000
_cell.angle_alpha   90.00
_cell.angle_beta   90.00
_cell.angle_gamma   90.00
#
_symmetry.space_group_name_H-M   'P 1'
#
loop_
_entity.id
_entity.type
_entity.pdbx_description
1 polymer ?
#
loop_
_entity_poly.entity_id
_entity_poly.type
_entity_poly.pdbx_seq_one_letter_code
_entity_poly.pdbx_strand_id
1 'polypeptide(L)'
;MGKRDTGWLSAFTQQAAQRAPVQRGAAGDCGLLLLRLTFGLFMAGHGSQKLFGLFGGPGLTATGRGFESLGYRPGKVFAVIGGLSEFLGGLGLAVGLLTPLAAAAVIGVMINAMATVTGAHGLWEADGGVEYSVGIAVVALAVAAVGPGRLALDRFFPWGNGGWAEAASALGLGGIAAAITLSL
;
A
#
# COMPACT_ATOMS: atom_id res chain seq x y z
N MET A 1 -49.60 -13.24 -34.21
CA MET A 1 -49.00 -12.32 -33.22
C MET A 1 -48.13 -13.14 -32.28
N GLY A 2 -46.83 -13.28 -32.56
CA GLY A 2 -45.91 -14.15 -31.81
C GLY A 2 -45.48 -13.49 -30.49
N LYS A 3 -45.57 -14.24 -29.38
CA LYS A 3 -45.01 -13.82 -28.08
C LYS A 3 -43.50 -13.67 -28.24
N ARG A 4 -42.97 -12.49 -27.92
CA ARG A 4 -41.52 -12.21 -27.93
C ARG A 4 -40.89 -12.89 -26.71
N ASP A 5 -39.95 -13.79 -26.95
CA ASP A 5 -39.19 -14.50 -25.92
C ASP A 5 -38.25 -13.53 -25.17
N THR A 6 -38.69 -13.05 -24.01
CA THR A 6 -37.90 -12.19 -23.12
C THR A 6 -36.89 -12.96 -22.27
N GLY A 7 -36.75 -14.29 -22.47
CA GLY A 7 -35.86 -15.16 -21.70
C GLY A 7 -34.38 -14.80 -21.80
N TRP A 8 -33.96 -14.19 -22.91
CA TRP A 8 -32.58 -13.78 -23.12
C TRP A 8 -32.19 -12.60 -22.23
N LEU A 9 -33.10 -11.66 -21.99
CA LEU A 9 -32.85 -10.51 -21.11
C LEU A 9 -32.74 -10.91 -19.63
N SER A 10 -33.52 -11.92 -19.21
CA SER A 10 -33.39 -12.51 -17.86
C SER A 10 -32.09 -13.28 -17.66
N ALA A 11 -31.57 -13.92 -18.71
CA ALA A 11 -30.29 -14.64 -18.64
C ALA A 11 -29.10 -13.67 -18.47
N PHE A 12 -29.08 -12.55 -19.20
CA PHE A 12 -28.03 -11.54 -19.06
C PHE A 12 -28.06 -10.85 -17.69
N THR A 13 -29.25 -10.58 -17.15
CA THR A 13 -29.38 -9.98 -15.81
C THR A 13 -29.01 -10.96 -14.70
N GLN A 14 -29.31 -12.26 -14.83
CA GLN A 14 -28.85 -13.27 -13.89
C GLN A 14 -27.33 -13.48 -13.93
N GLN A 15 -26.72 -13.50 -15.12
CA GLN A 15 -25.28 -13.69 -15.28
C GLN A 15 -24.46 -12.48 -14.80
N ALA A 16 -25.00 -11.26 -14.94
CA ALA A 16 -24.41 -10.05 -14.36
C ALA A 16 -24.53 -10.02 -12.82
N ALA A 17 -25.62 -10.54 -12.26
CA ALA A 17 -25.82 -10.65 -10.81
C ALA A 17 -25.00 -11.79 -10.16
N GLN A 18 -24.57 -12.78 -10.95
CA GLN A 18 -23.81 -13.95 -10.50
C GLN A 18 -22.28 -13.76 -10.46
N ARG A 19 -21.75 -12.53 -10.63
CA ARG A 19 -20.34 -12.27 -10.31
C ARG A 19 -20.14 -12.28 -8.79
N ALA A 20 -20.23 -13.47 -8.20
CA ALA A 20 -19.82 -13.70 -6.83
C ALA A 20 -18.34 -13.30 -6.68
N PRO A 21 -17.93 -12.66 -5.58
CA PRO A 21 -16.52 -12.42 -5.32
C PRO A 21 -15.78 -13.75 -5.40
N VAL A 22 -14.62 -13.77 -6.07
CA VAL A 22 -13.79 -14.97 -6.22
C VAL A 22 -13.51 -15.54 -4.83
N GLN A 23 -14.18 -16.65 -4.48
CA GLN A 23 -13.95 -17.34 -3.22
C GLN A 23 -12.55 -17.96 -3.27
N ARG A 24 -11.59 -17.35 -2.56
CA ARG A 24 -10.25 -17.91 -2.38
C ARG A 24 -10.34 -19.10 -1.43
N GLY A 25 -9.68 -20.20 -1.81
CA GLY A 25 -9.43 -21.30 -0.88
C GLY A 25 -8.53 -20.83 0.27
N ALA A 26 -8.48 -21.61 1.36
CA ALA A 26 -7.70 -21.27 2.56
C ALA A 26 -6.23 -20.90 2.26
N ALA A 27 -5.60 -21.58 1.29
CA ALA A 27 -4.23 -21.28 0.88
C ALA A 27 -4.06 -19.86 0.31
N GLY A 28 -5.04 -19.36 -0.46
CA GLY A 28 -5.01 -18.00 -1.02
C GLY A 28 -5.18 -16.93 0.06
N ASP A 29 -6.04 -17.17 1.04
CA ASP A 29 -6.19 -16.28 2.19
C ASP A 29 -4.92 -16.24 3.06
N CYS A 30 -4.29 -17.39 3.29
CA CYS A 30 -3.01 -17.47 4.01
C CYS A 30 -1.87 -16.79 3.23
N GLY A 31 -1.80 -16.97 1.90
CA GLY A 31 -0.80 -16.30 1.06
C GLY A 31 -0.91 -14.78 1.14
N LEU A 32 -2.13 -14.24 1.09
CA LEU A 32 -2.35 -12.80 1.27
C LEU A 32 -2.00 -12.32 2.67
N LEU A 33 -2.29 -13.10 3.71
CA LEU A 33 -1.87 -12.79 5.07
C LEU A 33 -0.35 -12.73 5.18
N LEU A 34 0.38 -13.68 4.58
CA LEU A 34 1.84 -13.70 4.59
C LEU A 34 2.44 -12.47 3.90
N LEU A 35 1.91 -12.06 2.74
CA LEU A 35 2.33 -10.85 2.04
C LEU A 35 2.08 -9.61 2.91
N ARG A 36 0.88 -9.49 3.48
CA ARG A 36 0.52 -8.38 4.36
C ARG A 36 1.41 -8.30 5.59
N LEU A 37 1.58 -9.41 6.32
CA LEU A 37 2.39 -9.43 7.53
C LEU A 37 3.86 -9.13 7.21
N THR A 38 4.44 -9.75 6.19
CA THR A 38 5.86 -9.56 5.86
C THR A 38 6.15 -8.11 5.49
N PHE A 39 5.49 -7.60 4.46
CA PHE A 39 5.77 -6.27 3.94
C PHE A 39 5.21 -5.16 4.83
N GLY A 40 4.06 -5.38 5.46
CA GLY A 40 3.50 -4.45 6.43
C GLY A 40 4.38 -4.30 7.67
N LEU A 41 4.92 -5.40 8.22
CA LEU A 41 5.80 -5.33 9.39
C LEU A 41 7.20 -4.81 9.04
N PHE A 42 7.72 -5.03 7.83
CA PHE A 42 8.94 -4.34 7.38
C PHE A 42 8.76 -2.83 7.37
N MET A 43 7.65 -2.34 6.80
CA MET A 43 7.34 -0.90 6.82
C MET A 43 7.13 -0.38 8.24
N ALA A 44 6.43 -1.14 9.10
CA ALA A 44 6.28 -0.77 10.50
C ALA A 44 7.64 -0.71 11.23
N GLY A 45 8.54 -1.66 10.93
CA GLY A 45 9.91 -1.66 11.41
C GLY A 45 10.65 -0.37 11.03
N HIS A 46 10.65 -0.02 9.74
CA HIS A 46 11.27 1.23 9.26
C HIS A 46 10.66 2.49 9.89
N GLY A 47 9.33 2.56 10.00
CA GLY A 47 8.66 3.67 10.67
C GLY A 47 9.05 3.77 12.14
N SER A 48 9.17 2.64 12.84
CA SER A 48 9.60 2.58 14.24
C SER A 48 11.06 2.99 14.44
N GLN A 49 11.93 2.65 13.49
CA GLN A 49 13.34 3.09 13.45
C GLN A 49 13.41 4.62 13.30
N LYS A 50 12.58 5.19 12.43
CA LYS A 50 12.52 6.64 12.18
C LYS A 50 11.92 7.41 13.36
N LEU A 51 10.79 6.95 13.91
CA LEU A 51 10.07 7.69 14.96
C LEU A 51 10.68 7.49 16.34
N PHE A 52 11.01 6.26 16.68
CA PHE A 52 11.27 5.85 18.07
C PHE A 52 12.72 5.37 18.28
N GLY A 53 13.50 5.19 17.22
CA GLY A 53 14.86 4.64 17.30
C GLY A 53 14.90 3.16 17.69
N LEU A 54 13.77 2.44 17.53
CA LEU A 54 13.72 1.00 17.79
C LEU A 54 14.54 0.22 16.76
N PHE A 55 14.93 -1.01 17.10
CA PHE A 55 15.73 -1.88 16.23
C PHE A 55 17.05 -1.25 15.74
N GLY A 56 17.69 -0.43 16.59
CA GLY A 56 18.93 0.27 16.24
C GLY A 56 18.74 1.43 15.25
N GLY A 57 17.50 1.89 15.07
CA GLY A 57 17.16 2.97 14.15
C GLY A 57 17.69 4.35 14.57
N PRO A 58 17.77 5.30 13.62
CA PRO A 58 18.32 6.64 13.85
C PRO A 58 17.51 7.48 14.86
N GLY A 59 16.21 7.21 15.00
CA GLY A 59 15.30 8.02 15.80
C GLY A 59 15.01 9.39 15.19
N LEU A 60 13.97 10.05 15.72
CA LEU A 60 13.32 11.16 15.03
C LEU A 60 14.25 12.33 14.70
N THR A 61 15.15 12.69 15.63
CA THR A 61 16.04 13.85 15.44
C THR A 61 17.07 13.59 14.34
N ALA A 62 17.67 12.39 14.30
CA ALA A 62 18.64 12.06 13.27
C ALA A 62 17.96 11.82 11.91
N THR A 63 16.80 11.19 11.90
CA THR A 63 15.96 11.09 10.70
C THR A 63 15.61 12.47 10.16
N GLY A 64 15.23 13.43 11.02
CA GLY A 64 14.95 14.81 10.63
C GLY A 64 16.10 15.47 9.87
N ARG A 65 17.35 15.31 10.36
CA ARG A 65 18.54 15.79 9.65
C ARG A 65 18.76 15.09 8.31
N GLY A 66 18.48 13.78 8.25
CA GLY A 66 18.51 13.02 7.00
C GLY A 66 17.53 13.58 5.97
N PHE A 67 16.29 13.86 6.37
CA PHE A 67 15.30 14.51 5.50
C PHE A 67 15.76 15.90 5.02
N GLU A 68 16.37 16.72 5.88
CA GLU A 68 16.95 18.01 5.45
C GLU A 68 18.05 17.85 4.40
N SER A 69 18.89 16.82 4.54
CA SER A 69 19.94 16.51 3.55
C SER A 69 19.40 16.08 2.20
N LEU A 70 18.18 15.54 2.17
CA LEU A 70 17.44 15.17 0.95
C LEU A 70 16.64 16.35 0.36
N GLY A 71 16.66 17.51 1.00
CA GLY A 71 15.98 18.73 0.52
C GLY A 71 14.66 19.06 1.21
N TYR A 72 14.12 18.18 2.07
CA TYR A 72 12.86 18.42 2.76
C TYR A 72 13.01 19.42 3.91
N ARG A 73 12.19 20.47 3.94
CA ARG A 73 12.27 21.53 4.97
C ARG A 73 10.89 21.91 5.53
N PRO A 74 10.69 21.88 6.86
CA PRO A 74 11.63 21.46 7.91
C PRO A 74 11.73 19.94 8.01
N GLY A 75 12.94 19.36 7.99
CA GLY A 75 13.08 17.91 7.86
C GLY A 75 12.55 17.10 9.04
N LYS A 76 12.48 17.67 10.25
CA LYS A 76 11.82 17.00 11.39
C LYS A 76 10.32 16.77 11.16
N VAL A 77 9.64 17.68 10.45
CA VAL A 77 8.22 17.52 10.09
C VAL A 77 8.07 16.36 9.12
N PHE A 78 8.89 16.32 8.07
CA PHE A 78 8.87 15.22 7.10
C PHE A 78 9.32 13.89 7.69
N ALA A 79 10.22 13.89 8.68
CA ALA A 79 10.57 12.69 9.43
C ALA A 79 9.39 12.14 10.24
N VAL A 80 8.57 13.01 10.84
CA VAL A 80 7.31 12.59 11.50
C VAL A 80 6.33 12.06 10.46
N ILE A 81 6.10 12.78 9.37
CA ILE A 81 5.14 12.38 8.32
C ILE A 81 5.55 11.04 7.69
N GLY A 82 6.80 10.93 7.24
CA GLY A 82 7.35 9.71 6.65
C GLY A 82 7.35 8.56 7.66
N GLY A 83 7.84 8.80 8.87
CA GLY A 83 7.87 7.78 9.92
C GLY A 83 6.47 7.27 10.31
N LEU A 84 5.48 8.16 10.45
CA LEU A 84 4.09 7.77 10.74
C LEU A 84 3.44 7.05 9.57
N SER A 85 3.71 7.49 8.33
CA SER A 85 3.20 6.84 7.11
C SER A 85 3.72 5.41 6.99
N GLU A 86 5.01 5.20 7.25
CA GLU A 86 5.61 3.86 7.29
C GLU A 86 5.06 3.03 8.44
N PHE A 87 4.99 3.60 9.64
CA PHE A 87 4.58 2.88 10.83
C PHE A 87 3.11 2.47 10.78
N LEU A 88 2.21 3.45 10.62
CA LEU A 88 0.76 3.21 10.62
C LEU A 88 0.30 2.56 9.32
N GLY A 89 0.88 2.95 8.18
CA GLY A 89 0.60 2.29 6.89
C GLY A 89 1.05 0.84 6.90
N GLY A 90 2.24 0.55 7.44
CA GLY A 90 2.74 -0.81 7.61
C GLY A 90 1.87 -1.66 8.53
N LEU A 91 1.51 -1.15 9.71
CA LEU A 91 0.61 -1.86 10.64
C LEU A 91 -0.78 -2.08 10.04
N GLY A 92 -1.35 -1.05 9.41
CA GLY A 92 -2.64 -1.15 8.72
C GLY A 92 -2.63 -2.21 7.62
N LEU A 93 -1.55 -2.27 6.83
CA LEU A 93 -1.38 -3.29 5.80
C LEU A 93 -1.26 -4.69 6.42
N ALA A 94 -0.45 -4.83 7.48
CA ALA A 94 -0.21 -6.11 8.16
C ALA A 94 -1.51 -6.72 8.71
N VAL A 95 -2.31 -5.94 9.42
CA VAL A 95 -3.60 -6.42 9.98
C VAL A 95 -4.73 -6.42 8.95
N GLY A 96 -4.52 -5.75 7.80
CA GLY A 96 -5.52 -5.57 6.76
C GLY A 96 -6.68 -4.69 7.24
N LEU A 97 -6.35 -3.49 7.74
CA LEU A 97 -7.29 -2.46 8.17
C LEU A 97 -7.09 -1.21 7.32
N LEU A 98 -8.18 -0.65 6.80
CA LEU A 98 -8.16 0.47 5.87
C LEU A 98 -7.22 0.17 4.69
N THR A 99 -7.26 -1.05 4.16
CA THR A 99 -6.26 -1.63 3.27
C THR A 99 -5.90 -0.74 2.07
N PRO A 100 -6.85 -0.10 1.35
CA PRO A 100 -6.50 0.83 0.26
C PRO A 100 -5.71 2.06 0.76
N LEU A 101 -6.02 2.57 1.94
CA LEU A 101 -5.34 3.73 2.53
C LEU A 101 -3.96 3.34 3.09
N ALA A 102 -3.86 2.18 3.74
CA ALA A 102 -2.59 1.63 4.19
C ALA A 102 -1.64 1.38 3.00
N ALA A 103 -2.15 0.80 1.91
CA ALA A 103 -1.41 0.64 0.67
C ALA A 103 -1.01 2.00 0.07
N ALA A 104 -1.89 3.00 0.07
CA ALA A 104 -1.57 4.35 -0.41
C ALA A 104 -0.40 4.98 0.36
N ALA A 105 -0.41 4.86 1.70
CA ALA A 105 0.68 5.36 2.54
C ALA A 105 2.02 4.69 2.21
N VAL A 106 2.04 3.37 2.08
CA VAL A 106 3.25 2.60 1.71
C VAL A 106 3.73 2.99 0.31
N ILE A 107 2.83 3.05 -0.67
CA ILE A 107 3.15 3.44 -2.06
C ILE A 107 3.74 4.86 -2.09
N GLY A 108 3.12 5.82 -1.40
CA GLY A 108 3.59 7.20 -1.38
C GLY A 108 4.98 7.36 -0.76
N VAL A 109 5.27 6.62 0.30
CA VAL A 109 6.63 6.58 0.89
C VAL A 109 7.63 5.96 -0.08
N MET A 110 7.29 4.84 -0.73
CA MET A 110 8.20 4.22 -1.70
C MET A 110 8.46 5.12 -2.91
N ILE A 111 7.48 5.89 -3.37
CA ILE A 111 7.68 6.90 -4.43
C ILE A 111 8.66 7.98 -3.96
N ASN A 112 8.51 8.53 -2.75
CA ASN A 112 9.48 9.49 -2.19
C ASN A 112 10.88 8.88 -2.07
N ALA A 113 10.99 7.64 -1.58
CA ALA A 113 12.27 6.95 -1.43
C ALA A 113 12.95 6.73 -2.79
N MET A 114 12.19 6.34 -3.81
CA MET A 114 12.69 6.23 -5.19
C MET A 114 13.14 7.58 -5.74
N ALA A 115 12.38 8.65 -5.52
CA ALA A 115 12.69 9.97 -6.04
C ALA A 115 13.94 10.60 -5.39
N THR A 116 14.19 10.33 -4.10
CA THR A 116 15.20 11.06 -3.31
C THR A 116 16.41 10.23 -2.90
N VAL A 117 16.28 8.90 -2.83
CA VAL A 117 17.34 8.03 -2.30
C VAL A 117 17.83 7.05 -3.36
N THR A 118 16.94 6.27 -3.98
CA THR A 118 17.36 5.11 -4.77
C THR A 118 17.37 5.33 -6.28
N GLY A 119 16.60 6.27 -6.81
CA GLY A 119 16.43 6.49 -8.25
C GLY A 119 17.71 6.86 -9.00
N ALA A 120 18.64 7.57 -8.34
CA ALA A 120 19.93 7.94 -8.93
C ALA A 120 20.91 6.76 -9.07
N HIS A 121 20.68 5.66 -8.35
CA HIS A 121 21.58 4.51 -8.27
C HIS A 121 21.20 3.37 -9.23
N GLY A 122 20.19 3.56 -10.08
CA GLY A 122 19.76 2.56 -11.07
C GLY A 122 18.81 1.50 -10.48
N LEU A 123 18.83 0.30 -11.05
CA LEU A 123 17.84 -0.75 -10.73
C LEU A 123 18.20 -1.54 -9.47
N TRP A 124 19.43 -2.04 -9.38
CA TRP A 124 19.79 -3.13 -8.46
C TRP A 124 20.04 -2.65 -7.04
N GLU A 125 19.49 -3.36 -6.05
CA GLU A 125 19.66 -3.00 -4.64
C GLU A 125 21.11 -3.10 -4.17
N ALA A 126 21.92 -3.96 -4.79
CA ALA A 126 23.35 -4.07 -4.51
C ALA A 126 24.11 -2.74 -4.73
N ASP A 127 23.60 -1.91 -5.62
CA ASP A 127 24.13 -0.58 -5.93
C ASP A 127 23.37 0.55 -5.20
N GLY A 128 22.35 0.21 -4.38
CA GLY A 128 21.43 1.17 -3.75
C GLY A 128 20.26 1.60 -4.63
N GLY A 129 19.94 0.82 -5.67
CA GLY A 129 18.91 1.09 -6.67
C GLY A 129 17.47 0.87 -6.21
N VAL A 130 16.52 1.00 -7.15
CA VAL A 130 15.08 1.06 -6.82
C VAL A 130 14.41 -0.30 -6.58
N GLU A 131 15.09 -1.41 -6.84
CA GLU A 131 14.55 -2.78 -6.81
C GLU A 131 13.70 -3.07 -5.56
N TYR A 132 14.22 -2.78 -4.37
CA TYR A 132 13.50 -3.03 -3.12
C TYR A 132 12.26 -2.15 -2.98
N SER A 133 12.37 -0.85 -3.32
CA SER A 133 11.27 0.11 -3.22
C SER A 133 10.13 -0.21 -4.20
N VAL A 134 10.49 -0.60 -5.43
CA VAL A 134 9.53 -1.06 -6.45
C VAL A 134 8.82 -2.32 -5.97
N GLY A 135 9.56 -3.29 -5.43
CA GLY A 135 9.00 -4.53 -4.90
C GLY A 135 7.94 -4.29 -3.83
N ILE A 136 8.25 -3.45 -2.83
CA ILE A 136 7.29 -3.09 -1.77
C ILE A 136 6.07 -2.39 -2.34
N ALA A 137 6.26 -1.39 -3.21
CA ALA A 137 5.16 -0.62 -3.79
C ALA A 137 4.22 -1.50 -4.62
N VAL A 138 4.77 -2.41 -5.43
CA VAL A 138 3.99 -3.35 -6.24
C VAL A 138 3.23 -4.35 -5.35
N VAL A 139 3.82 -4.85 -4.26
CA VAL A 139 3.10 -5.71 -3.32
C VAL A 139 1.95 -4.96 -2.65
N ALA A 140 2.17 -3.73 -2.19
CA ALA A 140 1.11 -2.91 -1.60
C ALA A 140 -0.03 -2.66 -2.59
N LEU A 141 0.30 -2.33 -3.85
CA LEU A 141 -0.67 -2.14 -4.92
C LEU A 141 -1.43 -3.44 -5.24
N ALA A 142 -0.73 -4.57 -5.29
CA ALA A 142 -1.34 -5.88 -5.52
C ALA A 142 -2.29 -6.26 -4.38
N VAL A 143 -1.93 -5.99 -3.12
CA VAL A 143 -2.84 -6.18 -1.97
C VAL A 143 -4.07 -5.30 -2.07
N ALA A 144 -3.94 -4.04 -2.51
CA ALA A 144 -5.10 -3.17 -2.76
C ALA A 144 -5.98 -3.69 -3.92
N ALA A 145 -5.37 -4.20 -5.00
CA ALA A 145 -6.06 -4.74 -6.17
C ALA A 145 -6.79 -6.05 -5.85
N VAL A 146 -6.15 -6.93 -5.11
CA VAL A 146 -6.71 -8.22 -4.70
C VAL A 146 -7.68 -8.04 -3.53
N GLY A 147 -7.49 -7.01 -2.72
CA GLY A 147 -8.26 -6.77 -1.51
C GLY A 147 -7.68 -7.48 -0.28
N PRO A 148 -8.21 -7.16 0.91
CA PRO A 148 -7.66 -7.49 2.22
C PRO A 148 -7.60 -9.00 2.51
N GLY A 149 -8.50 -9.79 1.91
CA GLY A 149 -8.64 -11.23 2.15
C GLY A 149 -9.43 -11.54 3.43
N ARG A 150 -9.76 -12.82 3.66
CA ARG A 150 -10.66 -13.22 4.76
C ARG A 150 -10.03 -13.16 6.15
N LEU A 151 -8.70 -13.11 6.22
CA LEU A 151 -7.90 -13.03 7.44
C LEU A 151 -7.45 -11.59 7.75
N ALA A 152 -8.22 -10.60 7.30
CA ALA A 152 -7.98 -9.19 7.55
C ALA A 152 -9.08 -8.60 8.41
N LEU A 153 -8.80 -7.50 9.11
CA LEU A 153 -9.79 -6.79 9.93
C LEU A 153 -10.86 -6.08 9.09
N ASP A 154 -10.53 -5.66 7.87
CA ASP A 154 -11.47 -5.05 6.92
C ASP A 154 -12.66 -5.95 6.59
N ARG A 155 -12.60 -7.26 6.86
CA ARG A 155 -13.74 -8.19 6.71
C ARG A 155 -15.00 -7.76 7.48
N PHE A 156 -14.84 -6.93 8.52
CA PHE A 156 -15.93 -6.45 9.35
C PHE A 156 -16.48 -5.09 8.88
N PHE A 157 -15.89 -4.51 7.83
CA PHE A 157 -16.23 -3.18 7.32
C PHE A 157 -16.68 -3.27 5.85
N PRO A 158 -17.49 -2.30 5.38
CA PRO A 158 -18.04 -2.34 4.02
C PRO A 158 -17.06 -1.86 2.94
N TRP A 159 -15.91 -1.31 3.32
CA TRP A 159 -14.92 -0.75 2.40
C TRP A 159 -13.85 -1.75 1.99
N GLY A 160 -13.13 -1.44 0.92
CA GLY A 160 -11.89 -2.14 0.57
C GLY A 160 -12.14 -3.59 0.16
N ASN A 161 -13.14 -3.87 -0.67
CA ASN A 161 -13.39 -5.23 -1.17
C ASN A 161 -12.32 -5.72 -2.17
N GLY A 162 -11.37 -4.84 -2.52
CA GLY A 162 -10.41 -5.06 -3.58
C GLY A 162 -11.03 -4.79 -4.94
N GLY A 163 -10.16 -4.60 -5.94
CA GLY A 163 -10.54 -4.26 -7.29
C GLY A 163 -9.62 -3.21 -7.88
N TRP A 164 -9.79 -2.97 -9.18
CA TRP A 164 -9.02 -1.95 -9.88
C TRP A 164 -9.33 -0.53 -9.39
N ALA A 165 -10.54 -0.30 -8.86
CA ALA A 165 -10.91 1.00 -8.30
C ALA A 165 -10.12 1.29 -7.01
N GLU A 166 -10.02 0.31 -6.10
CA GLU A 166 -9.25 0.39 -4.86
C GLU A 166 -7.75 0.52 -5.14
N ALA A 167 -7.22 -0.25 -6.09
CA ALA A 167 -5.83 -0.13 -6.52
C ALA A 167 -5.53 1.22 -7.15
N ALA A 168 -6.39 1.71 -8.05
CA ALA A 168 -6.25 3.03 -8.66
C ALA A 168 -6.36 4.15 -7.61
N SER A 169 -7.25 4.00 -6.63
CA SER A 169 -7.38 4.94 -5.51
C SER A 169 -6.13 4.93 -4.64
N ALA A 170 -5.59 3.75 -4.30
CA ALA A 170 -4.37 3.62 -3.51
C ALA A 170 -3.17 4.24 -4.23
N LEU A 171 -2.99 3.91 -5.51
CA LEU A 171 -1.93 4.47 -6.34
C LEU A 171 -2.08 5.98 -6.53
N GLY A 172 -3.30 6.46 -6.81
CA GLY A 172 -3.61 7.87 -7.00
C GLY A 172 -3.36 8.68 -5.73
N LEU A 173 -3.88 8.24 -4.58
CA LEU A 173 -3.67 8.89 -3.29
C LEU A 173 -2.21 8.87 -2.87
N GLY A 174 -1.53 7.72 -2.99
CA GLY A 174 -0.11 7.59 -2.68
C GLY A 174 0.76 8.48 -3.57
N GLY A 175 0.48 8.50 -4.88
CA GLY A 175 1.18 9.34 -5.85
C GLY A 175 0.95 10.83 -5.62
N ILE A 176 -0.28 11.26 -5.35
CA ILE A 176 -0.59 12.65 -5.03
C ILE A 176 0.11 13.07 -3.74
N ALA A 177 0.03 12.26 -2.68
CA ALA A 177 0.71 12.54 -1.41
C ALA A 177 2.22 12.64 -1.59
N ALA A 178 2.82 11.76 -2.40
CA ALA A 178 4.24 11.82 -2.74
C ALA A 178 4.59 13.08 -3.52
N ALA A 179 3.81 13.43 -4.56
CA ALA A 179 4.04 14.63 -5.36
C ALA A 179 3.95 15.91 -4.53
N ILE A 180 2.96 16.01 -3.64
CA ILE A 180 2.83 17.11 -2.68
C ILE A 180 4.09 17.17 -1.80
N THR A 181 4.48 16.04 -1.23
CA THR A 181 5.65 15.95 -0.33
C THR A 181 6.95 16.39 -1.03
N LEU A 182 7.16 16.00 -2.29
CA LEU A 182 8.33 16.39 -3.09
C LEU A 182 8.31 17.87 -3.53
N SER A 183 7.15 18.52 -3.46
CA SER A 183 6.98 19.92 -3.90
C SER A 183 7.11 20.94 -2.75
N LEU A 184 7.26 20.47 -1.51
CA LEU A 184 7.35 21.28 -0.29
C LEU A 184 8.79 21.34 0.23
#